data_AF-A0A7V5C3L0-F1
#
_entry.id   AF-A0A7V5C3L0-F1
#
_cell.length_a   1.000
_cell.length_b   1.000
_cell.length_c   1.000
_cell.angle_alpha   90.00
_cell.angle_beta   90.00
_cell.angle_gamma   90.00
#
_symmetry.space_group_name_H-M   'P 1'
#
loop_
_entity.id
_entity.type
_entity.pdbx_description
1 polymer ?
#
loop_
_entity_poly.entity_id
_entity_poly.type
_entity_poly.pdbx_seq_one_letter_code
_entity_poly.pdbx_strand_id
1 'polypeptide(L)'
;MVYVPGHGGRPDGFDGLADRIGLGPGDVVVFDYRSAGGTGSFEEASRTVPVRHAATALDRMVRRLVADGHRVYLVGHSKGGAAVAELIGRWDALGEAPDGVVGAALLDPAIADGVVGMLQRVGGGRAWVPDNGGFDPVTCAGGRCVDVREGLGRRSGVEVVAIRDPDGLVFSFRDRPRDLRVYDVDNDLPVARWFTDPFGRIAAAHSSMLHDARTARCIAAELEEPGSCRWRPPRFRLRPWGRGRGVGPLVR
;
A
#
# COMPACT_ATOMS: atom_id res chain seq x y z
N MET A 1 -11.91 -7.76 -8.84
CA MET A 1 -10.82 -7.04 -8.15
C MET A 1 -9.50 -7.34 -8.83
N VAL A 2 -8.57 -6.38 -8.87
CA VAL A 2 -7.19 -6.60 -9.33
C VAL A 2 -6.23 -6.41 -8.16
N TYR A 3 -5.52 -7.46 -7.77
CA TYR A 3 -4.48 -7.40 -6.74
C TYR A 3 -3.11 -7.18 -7.38
N VAL A 4 -2.35 -6.22 -6.86
CA VAL A 4 -0.98 -5.89 -7.29
C VAL A 4 -0.02 -6.20 -6.15
N PRO A 5 0.75 -7.30 -6.23
CA PRO A 5 1.65 -7.72 -5.17
C PRO A 5 2.80 -6.75 -4.90
N GLY A 6 3.36 -6.84 -3.70
CA GLY A 6 4.56 -6.11 -3.30
C GLY A 6 5.87 -6.65 -3.89
N HIS A 7 6.98 -6.07 -3.45
CA HIS A 7 8.32 -6.50 -3.84
C HIS A 7 8.59 -7.93 -3.37
N GLY A 8 8.87 -8.86 -4.30
CA GLY A 8 9.04 -10.27 -3.99
C GLY A 8 7.74 -11.00 -3.63
N GLY A 9 6.59 -10.38 -3.91
CA GLY A 9 5.27 -10.93 -3.63
C GLY A 9 4.97 -12.16 -4.48
N ARG A 10 4.05 -12.99 -3.97
CA ARG A 10 3.57 -14.20 -4.63
C ARG A 10 2.12 -14.06 -5.08
N PRO A 11 1.65 -14.88 -6.03
CA PRO A 11 0.26 -14.82 -6.47
C PRO A 11 -0.76 -15.10 -5.37
N ASP A 12 -0.42 -15.98 -4.43
CA ASP A 12 -1.26 -16.42 -3.30
C ASP A 12 -1.22 -15.46 -2.10
N GLY A 13 -0.46 -14.37 -2.17
CA GLY A 13 -0.26 -13.44 -1.05
C GLY A 13 -1.52 -12.69 -0.59
N PHE A 14 -2.57 -12.66 -1.42
CA PHE A 14 -3.82 -11.96 -1.14
C PHE A 14 -4.97 -12.89 -0.74
N ASP A 15 -4.83 -14.19 -0.88
CA ASP A 15 -5.93 -15.17 -0.70
C ASP A 15 -6.60 -15.01 0.66
N GLY A 16 -5.81 -14.90 1.73
CA GLY A 16 -6.34 -14.72 3.08
C GLY A 16 -7.06 -13.38 3.33
N LEU A 17 -6.80 -12.34 2.52
CA LEU A 17 -7.57 -11.10 2.57
C LEU A 17 -8.81 -11.19 1.69
N ALA A 18 -8.70 -11.78 0.49
CA ALA A 18 -9.81 -12.04 -0.41
C ALA A 18 -10.92 -12.86 0.28
N ASP A 19 -10.54 -13.95 0.95
CA ASP A 19 -11.47 -14.80 1.71
C ASP A 19 -12.22 -14.01 2.79
N ARG A 20 -11.52 -13.10 3.49
CA ARG A 20 -12.14 -12.25 4.53
C ARG A 20 -13.04 -11.16 3.98
N ILE A 21 -12.78 -10.69 2.76
CA ILE A 21 -13.66 -9.78 2.04
C ILE A 21 -14.90 -10.52 1.52
N GLY A 22 -14.81 -11.85 1.35
CA GLY A 22 -15.87 -12.69 0.80
C GLY A 22 -15.77 -12.85 -0.73
N LEU A 23 -14.57 -12.71 -1.29
CA LEU A 23 -14.30 -12.90 -2.72
C LEU A 23 -13.94 -14.36 -3.01
N GLY A 24 -14.47 -14.91 -4.10
CA GLY A 24 -14.13 -16.24 -4.59
C GLY A 24 -12.92 -16.25 -5.54
N PRO A 25 -12.43 -17.44 -5.94
CA PRO A 25 -11.27 -17.60 -6.82
C PRO A 25 -11.38 -16.96 -8.22
N GLY A 26 -12.59 -16.60 -8.67
CA GLY A 26 -12.84 -15.91 -9.93
C GLY A 26 -12.97 -14.38 -9.80
N ASP A 27 -13.06 -13.87 -8.57
CA ASP A 27 -13.32 -12.45 -8.31
C ASP A 27 -12.03 -11.63 -8.20
N VAL A 28 -10.87 -12.29 -8.13
CA VAL A 28 -9.55 -11.67 -8.00
C VAL A 28 -8.68 -12.04 -9.18
N VAL A 29 -8.16 -11.02 -9.86
CA VAL A 29 -7.11 -11.17 -10.86
C VAL A 29 -5.81 -10.61 -10.28
N VAL A 30 -4.76 -11.42 -10.27
CA VAL A 30 -3.45 -10.99 -9.77
C VAL A 30 -2.63 -10.40 -10.91
N PHE A 31 -2.10 -9.20 -10.72
CA PHE A 31 -1.20 -8.56 -11.67
C PHE A 31 0.15 -9.27 -11.69
N ASP A 32 0.58 -9.65 -12.89
CA ASP A 32 1.87 -10.30 -13.13
C ASP A 32 2.89 -9.33 -13.71
N TYR A 33 3.93 -9.02 -12.94
CA TYR A 33 5.01 -8.12 -13.35
C TYR A 33 5.77 -8.58 -14.60
N ARG A 34 5.70 -9.87 -14.98
CA ARG A 34 6.28 -10.37 -16.23
C ARG A 34 5.63 -9.72 -17.47
N SER A 35 4.35 -9.32 -17.36
CA SER A 35 3.65 -8.57 -18.42
C SER A 35 4.21 -7.16 -18.68
N ALA A 36 5.02 -6.65 -17.74
CA ALA A 36 5.71 -5.37 -17.82
C ALA A 36 7.18 -5.49 -18.26
N GLY A 37 7.57 -6.64 -18.82
CA GLY A 37 8.92 -6.92 -19.26
C GLY A 37 9.82 -7.55 -18.20
N GLY A 38 9.26 -8.00 -17.07
CA GLY A 38 9.98 -8.80 -16.10
C GLY A 38 10.34 -10.19 -16.64
N THR A 39 11.54 -10.67 -16.34
CA THR A 39 12.00 -12.02 -16.66
C THR A 39 12.00 -12.92 -15.43
N GLY A 40 12.16 -14.23 -15.64
CA GLY A 40 12.29 -15.19 -14.55
C GLY A 40 10.98 -15.55 -13.88
N SER A 41 11.04 -15.78 -12.57
CA SER A 41 9.86 -16.14 -11.76
C SER A 41 8.93 -14.95 -11.51
N PHE A 42 7.68 -15.21 -11.11
CA PHE A 42 6.73 -14.17 -10.70
C PHE A 42 7.31 -13.27 -9.61
N GLU A 43 7.88 -13.89 -8.57
CA GLU A 43 8.50 -13.19 -7.45
C GLU A 43 9.67 -12.34 -7.92
N GLU A 44 10.56 -12.88 -8.75
CA GLU A 44 11.71 -12.15 -9.30
C GLU A 44 11.28 -10.94 -10.13
N ALA A 45 10.29 -11.10 -11.01
CA ALA A 45 9.75 -9.99 -11.79
C ALA A 45 9.17 -8.89 -10.89
N SER A 46 8.46 -9.24 -9.81
CA SER A 46 7.95 -8.26 -8.84
C SER A 46 9.08 -7.48 -8.14
N ARG A 47 10.26 -8.09 -7.98
CA ARG A 47 11.44 -7.42 -7.41
C ARG A 47 12.06 -6.44 -8.40
N THR A 48 12.24 -6.84 -9.65
CA THR A 48 13.12 -6.13 -10.59
C THR A 48 12.42 -5.12 -11.49
N VAL A 49 11.14 -5.30 -11.79
CA VAL A 49 10.42 -4.41 -12.72
C VAL A 49 10.21 -3.02 -12.10
N PRO A 50 10.58 -1.93 -12.79
CA PRO A 50 10.32 -0.56 -12.32
C PRO A 50 8.82 -0.27 -12.20
N VAL A 51 8.43 0.54 -11.20
CA VAL A 51 7.01 0.89 -10.96
C VAL A 51 6.38 1.55 -12.18
N ARG A 52 7.11 2.40 -12.91
CA ARG A 52 6.58 3.05 -14.11
C ARG A 52 6.20 2.06 -15.20
N HIS A 53 6.95 0.98 -15.38
CA HIS A 53 6.65 -0.06 -16.36
C HIS A 53 5.49 -0.92 -15.90
N ALA A 54 5.46 -1.26 -14.60
CA ALA A 54 4.34 -1.97 -13.99
C ALA A 54 3.03 -1.20 -14.16
N ALA A 55 3.01 0.11 -13.89
CA ALA A 55 1.84 0.96 -14.08
C ALA A 55 1.35 1.00 -15.53
N THR A 56 2.26 1.04 -16.52
CA THR A 56 1.88 0.96 -17.95
C THR A 56 1.25 -0.39 -18.31
N ALA A 57 1.81 -1.50 -17.82
CA ALA A 57 1.23 -2.82 -18.06
C ALA A 57 -0.10 -3.02 -17.32
N LEU A 58 -0.21 -2.51 -16.10
CA LEU A 58 -1.42 -2.52 -15.29
C LEU A 58 -2.54 -1.72 -15.97
N ASP A 59 -2.25 -0.53 -16.54
CA ASP A 59 -3.24 0.24 -17.31
C ASP A 59 -3.82 -0.59 -18.47
N ARG A 60 -2.95 -1.27 -19.24
CA ARG A 60 -3.39 -2.14 -20.35
C ARG A 60 -4.27 -3.29 -19.86
N MET A 61 -3.94 -3.89 -18.72
CA MET A 61 -4.74 -4.95 -18.13
C MET A 61 -6.10 -4.44 -17.65
N VAL A 62 -6.14 -3.32 -16.92
CA VAL A 62 -7.37 -2.71 -16.42
C VAL A 62 -8.30 -2.34 -17.56
N ARG A 63 -7.77 -1.72 -18.63
CA ARG A 63 -8.58 -1.34 -19.80
C ARG A 63 -9.18 -2.56 -20.51
N ARG A 64 -8.46 -3.69 -20.58
CA ARG A 64 -9.01 -4.93 -21.13
C ARG A 64 -10.16 -5.47 -20.27
N LEU A 65 -9.95 -5.58 -18.96
CA LEU A 65 -11.00 -6.02 -18.04
C LEU A 65 -12.25 -5.15 -18.14
N VAL A 66 -12.07 -3.83 -18.19
CA VAL A 66 -13.18 -2.89 -18.38
C VAL A 66 -13.87 -3.08 -19.73
N ALA A 67 -13.11 -3.24 -20.83
CA ALA A 67 -13.67 -3.49 -22.15
C ALA A 67 -14.46 -4.81 -22.22
N ASP A 68 -14.08 -5.80 -21.42
CA ASP A 68 -14.78 -7.08 -21.26
C ASP A 68 -16.02 -6.97 -20.33
N GLY A 69 -16.34 -5.76 -19.84
CA GLY A 69 -17.52 -5.48 -19.03
C GLY A 69 -17.32 -5.64 -17.52
N HIS A 70 -16.08 -5.82 -17.05
CA HIS A 70 -15.80 -5.97 -15.62
C HIS A 70 -15.71 -4.63 -14.91
N ARG A 71 -16.30 -4.56 -13.70
CA ARG A 71 -16.02 -3.48 -12.74
C ARG A 71 -14.70 -3.79 -12.01
N VAL A 72 -13.79 -2.84 -11.98
CA VAL A 72 -12.42 -3.03 -11.49
C VAL A 72 -12.18 -2.21 -10.22
N TYR A 73 -11.87 -2.89 -9.12
CA TYR A 73 -11.31 -2.29 -7.92
C TYR A 73 -9.84 -2.74 -7.78
N LEU A 74 -8.93 -1.80 -7.59
CA LEU A 74 -7.50 -2.05 -7.49
C LEU A 74 -7.08 -2.22 -6.02
N VAL A 75 -6.24 -3.21 -5.72
CA VAL A 75 -5.60 -3.34 -4.40
C VAL A 75 -4.11 -3.53 -4.59
N GLY A 76 -3.31 -2.55 -4.18
CA GLY A 76 -1.86 -2.62 -4.29
C GLY A 76 -1.20 -2.73 -2.92
N HIS A 77 -0.35 -3.74 -2.71
CA HIS A 77 0.44 -3.87 -1.48
C HIS A 77 1.89 -3.44 -1.70
N SER A 78 2.47 -2.65 -0.78
CA SER A 78 3.89 -2.28 -0.83
C SER A 78 4.27 -1.58 -2.16
N LYS A 79 5.26 -2.13 -2.89
CA LYS A 79 5.61 -1.75 -4.27
C LYS A 79 4.42 -1.80 -5.24
N GLY A 80 3.50 -2.75 -5.07
CA GLY A 80 2.25 -2.80 -5.83
C GLY A 80 1.34 -1.62 -5.52
N GLY A 81 1.32 -1.13 -4.28
CA GLY A 81 0.66 0.11 -3.89
C GLY A 81 1.25 1.33 -4.62
N ALA A 82 2.58 1.38 -4.74
CA ALA A 82 3.25 2.42 -5.53
C ALA A 82 2.92 2.33 -7.04
N ALA A 83 2.81 1.13 -7.60
CA ALA A 83 2.38 0.94 -8.98
C ALA A 83 0.94 1.39 -9.24
N VAL A 84 0.02 1.12 -8.30
CA VAL A 84 -1.37 1.62 -8.37
C VAL A 84 -1.41 3.14 -8.23
N ALA A 85 -0.65 3.73 -7.31
CA ALA A 85 -0.58 5.18 -7.15
C ALA A 85 -0.02 5.88 -8.40
N GLU A 86 1.04 5.34 -9.00
CA GLU A 86 1.60 5.82 -10.27
C GLU A 86 0.56 5.77 -11.40
N LEU A 87 -0.21 4.68 -11.50
CA LEU A 87 -1.28 4.55 -12.50
C LEU A 87 -2.36 5.61 -12.31
N ILE A 88 -2.88 5.76 -11.09
CA ILE A 88 -3.94 6.72 -10.78
C ILE A 88 -3.44 8.16 -11.01
N GLY A 89 -2.19 8.46 -10.65
CA GLY A 89 -1.58 9.77 -10.93
C GLY A 89 -1.54 10.10 -12.43
N ARG A 90 -1.36 9.10 -13.31
CA ARG A 90 -1.46 9.30 -14.77
C ARG A 90 -2.88 9.56 -15.23
N TRP A 91 -3.87 8.85 -14.68
CA TRP A 91 -5.28 9.14 -14.95
C TRP A 91 -5.68 10.52 -14.46
N ASP A 92 -5.20 10.95 -13.28
CA ASP A 92 -5.43 12.31 -12.77
C ASP A 92 -4.85 13.37 -13.70
N ALA A 93 -3.67 13.12 -14.28
CA ALA A 93 -3.07 14.02 -15.26
C ALA A 93 -3.97 14.20 -16.49
N LEU A 94 -4.57 13.10 -16.96
CA LEU A 94 -5.54 13.08 -18.07
C LEU A 94 -6.92 13.63 -17.67
N GLY A 95 -7.27 13.58 -16.39
CA GLY A 95 -8.57 13.99 -15.86
C GLY A 95 -9.65 12.91 -15.93
N GLU A 96 -9.30 11.67 -16.25
CA GLU A 96 -10.25 10.56 -16.34
C GLU A 96 -9.55 9.19 -16.17
N ALA A 97 -10.20 8.29 -15.44
CA ALA A 97 -9.89 6.86 -15.44
C ALA A 97 -10.80 6.10 -16.42
N PRO A 98 -10.47 4.86 -16.82
CA PRO A 98 -11.38 4.03 -17.62
C PRO A 98 -12.75 3.83 -16.95
N ASP A 99 -13.83 4.01 -17.71
CA ASP A 99 -15.22 3.81 -17.27
C ASP A 99 -15.46 2.37 -16.79
N GLY A 100 -15.46 2.15 -15.47
CA GLY A 100 -15.55 0.82 -14.88
C GLY A 100 -14.54 0.59 -13.76
N VAL A 101 -13.54 1.47 -13.62
CA VAL A 101 -12.71 1.54 -12.42
C VAL A 101 -13.53 2.17 -11.30
N VAL A 102 -13.74 1.43 -10.21
CA VAL A 102 -14.63 1.83 -9.11
C VAL A 102 -13.89 2.40 -7.90
N GLY A 103 -12.59 2.15 -7.76
CA GLY A 103 -11.79 2.62 -6.63
C GLY A 103 -10.48 1.87 -6.46
N ALA A 104 -9.71 2.27 -5.46
CA ALA A 104 -8.44 1.64 -5.12
C ALA A 104 -8.14 1.64 -3.61
N ALA A 105 -7.50 0.57 -3.15
CA ALA A 105 -6.87 0.48 -1.83
C ALA A 105 -5.36 0.33 -1.96
N LEU A 106 -4.61 1.18 -1.26
CA LEU A 106 -3.16 1.12 -1.14
C LEU A 106 -2.81 0.56 0.23
N LEU A 107 -2.24 -0.65 0.27
CA LEU A 107 -1.90 -1.36 1.49
C LEU A 107 -0.40 -1.21 1.78
N ASP A 108 -0.09 -0.43 2.80
CA ASP A 108 1.26 -0.06 3.24
C ASP A 108 2.14 0.36 2.06
N PRO A 109 1.67 1.33 1.25
CA PRO A 109 2.30 1.64 -0.03
C PRO A 109 3.68 2.29 0.18
N ALA A 110 4.64 1.85 -0.62
CA ALA A 110 6.00 2.39 -0.62
C ALA A 110 6.08 3.72 -1.40
N ILE A 111 5.31 4.71 -0.93
CA ILE A 111 5.12 6.03 -1.56
C ILE A 111 5.63 7.17 -0.64
N ALA A 112 6.60 6.87 0.23
CA ALA A 112 7.15 7.91 1.12
C ALA A 112 7.93 8.95 0.30
N ASP A 113 7.94 10.20 0.77
CA ASP A 113 8.78 11.26 0.23
C ASP A 113 10.10 11.41 1.04
N GLY A 114 10.91 12.40 0.67
CA GLY A 114 12.10 12.78 1.42
C GLY A 114 13.15 11.66 1.55
N VAL A 115 13.78 11.57 2.73
CA VAL A 115 14.85 10.60 3.00
C VAL A 115 14.32 9.16 2.98
N VAL A 116 13.11 8.92 3.49
CA VAL A 116 12.49 7.59 3.49
C VAL A 116 12.16 7.18 2.06
N GLY A 117 11.57 8.07 1.26
CA GLY A 117 11.36 7.86 -0.17
C GLY A 117 12.66 7.60 -0.94
N MET A 118 13.74 8.33 -0.61
CA MET A 118 15.05 8.06 -1.19
C MET A 118 15.55 6.64 -0.87
N LEU A 119 15.42 6.18 0.37
CA LEU A 119 15.78 4.81 0.75
C LEU A 119 14.93 3.77 0.03
N GLN A 120 13.62 4.04 -0.10
CA GLN A 120 12.70 3.19 -0.86
C GLN A 120 13.04 3.12 -2.35
N ARG A 121 13.56 4.20 -2.95
CA ARG A 121 13.96 4.22 -4.38
C ARG A 121 15.29 3.52 -4.65
N VAL A 122 16.19 3.50 -3.68
CA VAL A 122 17.58 3.00 -3.83
C VAL A 122 17.73 1.54 -3.37
N GLY A 123 16.68 0.94 -2.78
CA GLY A 123 16.70 -0.41 -2.20
C GLY A 123 17.09 -1.57 -3.14
N GLY A 124 17.18 -1.34 -4.45
CA GLY A 124 17.51 -2.34 -5.48
C GLY A 124 18.85 -3.10 -5.35
N GLY A 125 19.67 -2.84 -4.33
CA GLY A 125 20.95 -3.52 -4.10
C GLY A 125 20.97 -4.62 -3.03
N ARG A 126 19.97 -4.71 -2.14
CA ARG A 126 19.93 -5.70 -1.04
C ARG A 126 18.50 -6.11 -0.72
N ALA A 127 18.23 -7.42 -0.65
CA ALA A 127 16.90 -8.03 -0.41
C ALA A 127 16.14 -7.58 0.87
N TRP A 128 16.76 -6.76 1.72
CA TRP A 128 16.27 -6.36 3.04
C TRP A 128 15.85 -4.88 3.10
N VAL A 129 16.04 -4.11 2.02
CA VAL A 129 15.68 -2.69 1.94
C VAL A 129 14.44 -2.56 1.06
N PRO A 130 13.40 -1.82 1.48
CA PRO A 130 12.23 -1.60 0.64
C PRO A 130 12.65 -1.03 -0.72
N ASP A 131 12.16 -1.63 -1.78
CA ASP A 131 12.33 -1.13 -3.14
C ASP A 131 10.95 -0.79 -3.72
N ASN A 132 10.67 0.50 -3.83
CA ASN A 132 9.46 1.02 -4.44
C ASN A 132 9.54 1.07 -5.97
N GLY A 133 10.56 0.44 -6.59
CA GLY A 133 10.74 0.38 -8.03
C GLY A 133 11.01 1.75 -8.68
N GLY A 134 11.57 2.69 -7.92
CA GLY A 134 11.89 4.04 -8.39
C GLY A 134 10.68 5.00 -8.42
N PHE A 135 9.62 4.71 -7.66
CA PHE A 135 8.49 5.63 -7.53
C PHE A 135 8.94 6.94 -6.86
N ASP A 136 8.54 8.07 -7.45
CA ASP A 136 8.82 9.41 -6.93
C ASP A 136 7.49 10.12 -6.65
N PRO A 137 7.12 10.32 -5.37
CA PRO A 137 5.88 11.01 -5.04
C PRO A 137 5.93 12.49 -5.42
N VAL A 138 7.10 13.10 -5.58
CA VAL A 138 7.22 14.53 -5.87
C VAL A 138 7.74 14.73 -7.28
N THR A 139 6.89 15.25 -8.16
CA THR A 139 7.28 15.59 -9.53
C THR A 139 7.49 17.10 -9.64
N CYS A 140 8.69 17.51 -10.05
CA CYS A 140 9.03 18.91 -10.28
C CYS A 140 9.12 19.23 -11.77
N ALA A 141 8.35 20.22 -12.24
CA ALA A 141 8.39 20.73 -13.60
C ALA A 141 8.19 22.24 -13.61
N GLY A 142 8.99 22.97 -14.41
CA GLY A 142 8.85 24.43 -14.56
C GLY A 142 8.99 25.23 -13.25
N GLY A 143 9.84 24.77 -12.32
CA GLY A 143 10.06 25.43 -11.02
C GLY A 143 8.96 25.19 -9.98
N ARG A 144 7.98 24.32 -10.26
CA ARG A 144 6.96 23.88 -9.29
C ARG A 144 7.08 22.40 -9.04
N CYS A 145 6.99 22.01 -7.78
CA CYS A 145 6.94 20.62 -7.36
C CYS A 145 5.53 20.29 -6.89
N VAL A 146 5.01 19.15 -7.34
CA VAL A 146 3.69 18.64 -6.97
C VAL A 146 3.89 17.27 -6.34
N ASP A 147 3.33 17.08 -5.16
CA ASP A 147 3.19 15.76 -4.56
C ASP A 147 1.99 15.05 -5.18
N VAL A 148 2.23 13.97 -5.92
CA VAL A 148 1.20 13.20 -6.63
C VAL A 148 0.23 12.49 -5.67
N ARG A 149 0.58 12.40 -4.38
CA ARG A 149 -0.27 11.82 -3.34
C ARG A 149 -1.36 12.80 -2.91
N GLU A 150 -1.14 14.11 -3.08
CA GLU A 150 -2.10 15.14 -2.71
C GLU A 150 -3.30 15.13 -3.66
N GLY A 151 -4.46 14.71 -3.16
CA GLY A 151 -5.67 14.55 -3.95
C GLY A 151 -5.58 13.45 -5.01
N LEU A 152 -4.77 12.42 -4.76
CA LEU A 152 -4.66 11.24 -5.63
C LEU A 152 -6.05 10.64 -5.90
N GLY A 153 -6.39 10.48 -7.18
CA GLY A 153 -7.68 9.97 -7.65
C GLY A 153 -8.76 11.04 -7.83
N ARG A 154 -8.58 12.24 -7.27
CA ARG A 154 -9.60 13.30 -7.29
C ARG A 154 -9.94 13.76 -8.70
N ARG A 155 -8.94 13.89 -9.59
CA ARG A 155 -9.16 14.39 -10.95
C ARG A 155 -9.72 13.31 -11.87
N SER A 156 -9.30 12.06 -11.65
CA SER A 156 -9.75 10.90 -12.40
C SER A 156 -11.07 10.31 -11.92
N GLY A 157 -11.60 10.78 -10.79
CA GLY A 157 -12.83 10.26 -10.18
C GLY A 157 -12.65 8.91 -9.48
N VAL A 158 -11.40 8.51 -9.20
CA VAL A 158 -11.10 7.25 -8.51
C VAL A 158 -11.04 7.51 -7.01
N GLU A 159 -11.90 6.85 -6.25
CA GLU A 159 -11.82 6.86 -4.80
C GLU A 159 -10.61 6.05 -4.31
N VAL A 160 -9.72 6.69 -3.55
CA VAL A 160 -8.49 6.06 -3.04
C VAL A 160 -8.46 6.07 -1.53
N VAL A 161 -8.23 4.90 -0.95
CA VAL A 161 -7.88 4.74 0.47
C VAL A 161 -6.46 4.21 0.60
N ALA A 162 -5.67 4.79 1.50
CA ALA A 162 -4.41 4.24 1.95
C ALA A 162 -4.60 3.66 3.35
N ILE A 163 -4.27 2.39 3.51
CA ILE A 163 -4.24 1.71 4.79
C ILE A 163 -2.74 1.47 5.04
N ARG A 164 -2.25 1.74 6.25
CA ARG A 164 -0.81 1.58 6.60
C ARG A 164 -0.61 1.07 8.01
N ASP A 165 0.54 0.47 8.27
CA ASP A 165 1.00 0.20 9.63
C ASP A 165 2.16 1.15 9.97
N PRO A 166 1.99 2.08 10.91
CA PRO A 166 3.07 3.00 11.31
C PRO A 166 4.31 2.29 11.89
N ASP A 167 4.16 1.06 12.41
CA ASP A 167 5.27 0.22 12.88
C ASP A 167 6.08 -0.38 11.70
N GLY A 168 5.59 -0.30 10.46
CA GLY A 168 6.30 -0.68 9.24
C GLY A 168 7.50 0.24 8.91
N LEU A 169 7.71 1.32 9.67
CA LEU A 169 8.84 2.25 9.58
C LEU A 169 9.17 2.66 8.14
N VAL A 170 10.28 2.16 7.58
CA VAL A 170 10.82 2.54 6.26
C VAL A 170 10.02 1.97 5.09
N PHE A 171 9.07 1.07 5.34
CA PHE A 171 8.23 0.46 4.31
C PHE A 171 6.94 1.25 4.03
N SER A 172 6.60 2.22 4.88
CA SER A 172 5.42 3.08 4.72
C SER A 172 5.79 4.56 4.69
N PHE A 173 4.90 5.37 4.12
CA PHE A 173 4.87 6.81 4.34
C PHE A 173 4.31 7.14 5.74
N ARG A 174 4.73 8.27 6.33
CA ARG A 174 4.36 8.67 7.71
C ARG A 174 3.47 9.90 7.79
N ASP A 175 3.62 10.78 6.82
CA ASP A 175 2.81 11.97 6.64
C ASP A 175 1.37 11.62 6.23
N ARG A 176 0.45 12.58 6.26
CA ARG A 176 -0.92 12.41 5.73
C ARG A 176 -1.09 13.39 4.58
N PRO A 177 -0.86 12.95 3.32
CA PRO A 177 -1.05 13.79 2.15
C PRO A 177 -2.45 14.41 2.15
N ARG A 178 -2.54 15.67 1.75
CA ARG A 178 -3.81 16.39 1.73
C ARG A 178 -4.80 15.65 0.82
N ASP A 179 -6.05 15.56 1.26
CA ASP A 179 -7.16 14.94 0.54
C ASP A 179 -7.01 13.43 0.25
N LEU A 180 -5.96 12.76 0.75
CA LEU A 180 -5.84 11.30 0.74
C LEU A 180 -6.42 10.71 2.02
N ARG A 181 -7.36 9.76 1.91
CA ARG A 181 -7.90 9.04 3.06
C ARG A 181 -6.89 8.02 3.55
N VAL A 182 -6.30 8.28 4.73
CA VAL A 182 -5.29 7.39 5.34
C VAL A 182 -5.82 6.78 6.62
N TYR A 183 -5.71 5.46 6.74
CA TYR A 183 -6.05 4.70 7.93
C TYR A 183 -4.86 3.93 8.48
N ASP A 184 -4.70 3.93 9.80
CA ASP A 184 -3.60 3.26 10.49
C ASP A 184 -4.10 1.95 11.12
N VAL A 185 -3.50 0.82 10.75
CA VAL A 185 -3.62 -0.45 11.48
C VAL A 185 -2.75 -0.34 12.72
N ASP A 186 -3.36 -0.55 13.89
CA ASP A 186 -2.61 -0.80 15.12
C ASP A 186 -2.38 -2.31 15.24
N ASN A 187 -1.13 -2.72 15.39
CA ASN A 187 -0.78 -4.08 15.78
C ASN A 187 -0.20 -4.13 17.19
N ASP A 188 -0.72 -5.03 18.03
CA ASP A 188 -0.16 -5.32 19.36
C ASP A 188 1.12 -6.18 19.27
N LEU A 189 2.10 -5.76 18.44
CA LEU A 189 3.35 -6.51 18.29
C LEU A 189 4.18 -6.40 19.59
N PRO A 190 4.60 -7.52 20.22
CA PRO A 190 5.29 -7.51 21.51
C PRO A 190 6.57 -6.67 21.50
N VAL A 191 6.73 -5.77 22.48
CA VAL A 191 7.88 -4.85 22.57
C VAL A 191 9.22 -5.61 22.62
N ALA A 192 9.26 -6.79 23.24
CA ALA A 192 10.46 -7.62 23.36
C ALA A 192 11.08 -8.03 22.00
N ARG A 193 10.29 -8.09 20.92
CA ARG A 193 10.80 -8.41 19.58
C ARG A 193 11.66 -7.32 18.98
N TRP A 194 11.55 -6.06 19.42
CA TRP A 194 12.42 -4.96 18.95
C TRP A 194 13.90 -5.22 19.21
N PHE A 195 14.23 -5.92 20.30
CA PHE A 195 15.61 -6.16 20.70
C PHE A 195 16.21 -7.44 20.11
N THR A 196 15.38 -8.32 19.54
CA THR A 196 15.79 -9.67 19.11
C THR A 196 15.62 -9.90 17.61
N ASP A 197 14.60 -9.30 16.98
CA ASP A 197 14.34 -9.39 15.54
C ASP A 197 13.62 -8.12 15.04
N PRO A 198 14.36 -7.00 14.91
CA PRO A 198 13.77 -5.74 14.46
C PRO A 198 13.27 -5.83 13.01
N PHE A 199 13.95 -6.58 12.14
CA PHE A 199 13.57 -6.68 10.72
C PHE A 199 12.33 -7.54 10.50
N GLY A 200 12.24 -8.71 11.16
CA GLY A 200 11.04 -9.55 11.09
C GLY A 200 9.82 -8.86 11.68
N ARG A 201 9.98 -8.00 12.70
CA ARG A 201 8.89 -7.15 13.20
C ARG A 201 8.42 -6.16 12.14
N ILE A 202 9.34 -5.45 11.49
CA ILE A 202 9.00 -4.46 10.47
C ILE A 202 8.30 -5.15 9.27
N ALA A 203 8.79 -6.31 8.84
CA ALA A 203 8.15 -7.09 7.78
C ALA A 203 6.75 -7.61 8.19
N ALA A 204 6.59 -8.02 9.45
CA ALA A 204 5.29 -8.42 10.00
C ALA A 204 4.30 -7.25 10.07
N ALA A 205 4.76 -6.07 10.49
CA ALA A 205 3.99 -4.83 10.47
C ALA A 205 3.54 -4.49 9.04
N HIS A 206 4.48 -4.49 8.09
CA HIS A 206 4.25 -4.20 6.68
C HIS A 206 3.23 -5.14 5.99
N SER A 207 3.17 -6.40 6.41
CA SER A 207 2.24 -7.41 5.87
C SER A 207 0.95 -7.57 6.68
N SER A 208 0.89 -7.03 7.89
CA SER A 208 -0.22 -7.22 8.84
C SER A 208 -1.60 -6.90 8.27
N MET A 209 -1.67 -5.95 7.33
CA MET A 209 -2.93 -5.46 6.80
C MET A 209 -3.58 -6.42 5.82
N LEU A 210 -2.79 -7.34 5.25
CA LEU A 210 -3.30 -8.50 4.51
C LEU A 210 -4.01 -9.50 5.44
N HIS A 211 -3.90 -9.31 6.76
CA HIS A 211 -4.47 -10.19 7.77
C HIS A 211 -5.43 -9.49 8.74
N ASP A 212 -5.54 -8.16 8.66
CA ASP A 212 -6.37 -7.36 9.56
C ASP A 212 -7.84 -7.34 9.12
N ALA A 213 -8.75 -7.67 10.05
CA ALA A 213 -10.18 -7.73 9.77
C ALA A 213 -10.81 -6.34 9.52
N ARG A 214 -10.22 -5.24 10.02
CA ARG A 214 -10.66 -3.87 9.72
C ARG A 214 -10.29 -3.52 8.29
N THR A 215 -9.09 -3.90 7.83
CA THR A 215 -8.69 -3.76 6.42
C THR A 215 -9.67 -4.48 5.49
N ALA A 216 -9.99 -5.75 5.78
CA ALA A 216 -10.97 -6.51 5.01
C ALA A 216 -12.34 -5.82 4.94
N ARG A 217 -12.89 -5.39 6.10
CA ARG A 217 -14.18 -4.67 6.14
C ARG A 217 -14.14 -3.34 5.39
N CYS A 218 -13.02 -2.62 5.46
CA CYS A 218 -12.86 -1.35 4.74
C CYS A 218 -12.90 -1.58 3.23
N ILE A 219 -12.14 -2.55 2.72
CA ILE A 219 -12.13 -2.87 1.29
C ILE A 219 -13.50 -3.40 0.84
N ALA A 220 -14.15 -4.26 1.63
CA ALA A 220 -15.50 -4.74 1.34
C ALA A 220 -16.51 -3.59 1.20
N ALA A 221 -16.48 -2.62 2.11
CA ALA A 221 -17.33 -1.43 2.02
C ALA A 221 -17.04 -0.61 0.75
N GLU A 222 -15.77 -0.36 0.43
CA GLU A 222 -15.39 0.38 -0.78
C GLU A 222 -15.76 -0.35 -2.08
N LEU A 223 -15.87 -1.68 -2.08
CA LEU A 223 -16.36 -2.46 -3.23
C LEU A 223 -17.87 -2.28 -3.45
N GLU A 224 -18.64 -2.24 -2.36
CA GLU A 224 -20.09 -2.04 -2.40
C GLU A 224 -20.43 -0.61 -2.82
N GLU A 225 -19.81 0.36 -2.15
CA GLU A 225 -20.00 1.79 -2.36
C GLU A 225 -18.65 2.51 -2.18
N PRO A 226 -18.02 2.98 -3.26
CA PRO A 226 -16.78 3.74 -3.16
C PRO A 226 -16.93 4.95 -2.25
N GLY A 227 -15.95 5.19 -1.38
CA GLY A 227 -16.04 6.26 -0.40
C GLY A 227 -16.80 5.89 0.88
N SER A 228 -17.33 4.68 1.02
CA SER A 228 -18.13 4.28 2.19
C SER A 228 -17.32 3.77 3.38
N CYS A 229 -16.02 3.42 3.22
CA CYS A 229 -15.23 2.94 4.35
C CYS A 229 -15.13 4.03 5.42
N ARG A 230 -15.46 3.63 6.66
CA ARG A 230 -15.36 4.48 7.85
C ARG A 230 -14.58 3.73 8.91
N TRP A 231 -13.34 4.12 9.10
CA TRP A 231 -12.53 3.65 10.22
C TRP A 231 -12.51 4.72 11.30
N ARG A 232 -13.05 4.41 12.49
CA ARG A 232 -12.87 5.28 13.66
C ARG A 232 -11.41 5.21 14.08
N PRO A 233 -10.67 6.32 14.18
CA PRO A 233 -9.32 6.28 14.69
C PRO A 233 -9.33 5.62 16.06
N PRO A 234 -8.33 4.79 16.38
CA PRO A 234 -8.17 4.27 17.73
C PRO A 234 -8.21 5.46 18.68
N ARG A 235 -9.07 5.39 19.71
CA ARG A 235 -9.02 6.37 20.81
C ARG A 235 -7.63 6.22 21.40
N PHE A 236 -6.75 7.18 21.13
CA PHE A 236 -5.38 7.24 21.63
C PHE A 236 -5.36 6.79 23.11
N ARG A 237 -5.01 5.53 23.37
CA ARG A 237 -4.59 5.12 24.69
C ARG A 237 -3.13 5.48 24.72
N LEU A 238 -2.81 6.66 25.25
CA LEU A 238 -1.49 6.92 25.78
C LEU A 238 -1.16 5.76 26.72
N ARG A 239 -0.42 4.76 26.24
CA ARG A 239 0.30 3.86 27.13
C ARG A 239 1.41 4.73 27.72
N PRO A 240 1.36 5.05 29.02
CA PRO A 240 2.43 5.83 29.62
C PRO A 240 3.71 5.01 29.49
N TRP A 241 4.65 5.53 28.70
CA TRP A 241 6.03 5.13 28.78
C TRP A 241 6.49 5.30 30.22
N GLY A 242 6.88 4.19 30.86
CA GLY A 242 7.60 4.18 32.13
C GLY A 242 6.85 4.76 33.32
N ARG A 243 6.04 3.95 34.00
CA ARG A 243 6.06 4.02 35.48
C ARG A 243 7.28 3.21 35.92
N GLY A 244 8.31 3.94 36.31
CA GLY A 244 9.48 3.39 36.95
C GLY A 244 9.09 2.44 38.09
N ARG A 245 9.93 1.43 38.29
CA ARG A 245 9.93 0.61 39.50
C ARG A 245 9.91 1.56 40.69
N GLY A 246 8.84 1.53 41.47
CA GLY A 246 8.81 2.15 42.78
C GLY A 246 9.92 1.53 43.62
N VAL A 247 10.96 2.31 43.88
CA VAL A 247 11.90 2.03 44.96
C VAL A 247 11.08 2.18 46.24
N GLY A 248 10.89 1.08 46.96
CA GLY A 248 10.20 1.08 48.25
C GLY A 248 10.92 1.98 49.25
N PRO A 249 10.20 2.54 50.24
CA PRO A 249 10.82 3.41 51.22
C PRO A 249 11.78 2.60 52.10
N LEU A 250 13.01 3.09 52.23
CA LEU A 250 13.92 2.68 53.29
C LEU A 250 13.26 3.03 54.63
N VAL A 251 12.89 2.00 55.37
CA VAL A 251 12.54 2.10 56.79
C VAL A 251 13.84 2.38 57.56
N ARG A 252 13.78 3.40 58.42
CA ARG A 252 14.84 3.82 59.34
C ARG A 252 15.18 2.76 60.37
#